data_AF-A0A4Y9YKY0-F1
#
_entry.id   AF-A0A4Y9YKY0-F1
#
_cell.length_a   1.000
_cell.length_b   1.000
_cell.length_c   1.000
_cell.angle_alpha   90.00
_cell.angle_beta   90.00
_cell.angle_gamma   90.00
#
_symmetry.space_group_name_H-M   'P 1'
#
loop_
_entity.id
_entity.type
_entity.pdbx_description
1 polymer ?
#
loop_
_entity_poly.entity_id
_entity_poly.type
_entity_poly.pdbx_seq_one_letter_code
_entity_poly.pdbx_strand_id
1 'polypeptide(L)'
;MYLTFELQRNENTPTSQGDEHHDPLSRRAPSPPIVAPHLTHKCTTYEVNVEDTPRSTRGKGKREEHTWIAQDEPIKSLTNGHIITLKSRGNVICSGRISVITDITKHWVTMLLTGGPRRANLRAPIPWCHLTKLDRFAHTIHYANLPDNPPPHDVFAERPDFTNPHDNPYEFDLDPRETQGLYEKLGRNQRLTGILNRSKESM
;
A
#
# COMPACT_ATOMS: atom_id res chain seq x y z
N MET A 1 -14.94 14.68 -3.78
CA MET A 1 -15.72 14.08 -4.88
C MET A 1 -14.92 12.88 -5.36
N TYR A 2 -15.25 11.68 -4.88
CA TYR A 2 -14.66 10.44 -5.37
C TYR A 2 -15.66 9.86 -6.37
N LEU A 3 -15.29 9.82 -7.64
CA LEU A 3 -16.08 9.19 -8.68
C LEU A 3 -15.89 7.68 -8.57
N THR A 4 -16.81 7.00 -7.91
CA THR A 4 -16.99 5.56 -8.07
C THR A 4 -17.68 5.32 -9.41
N PHE A 5 -16.96 4.71 -10.36
CA PHE A 5 -17.57 4.15 -11.56
C PHE A 5 -18.27 2.85 -11.17
N GLU A 6 -19.59 2.87 -11.06
CA GLU A 6 -20.38 1.65 -11.05
C GLU A 6 -20.30 1.00 -12.44
N LEU A 7 -19.68 -0.18 -12.49
CA LEU A 7 -19.82 -1.07 -13.65
C LEU A 7 -21.25 -1.61 -13.62
N GLN A 8 -22.15 -1.04 -14.42
CA GLN A 8 -23.48 -1.61 -14.65
C GLN A 8 -23.32 -2.98 -15.33
N ARG A 9 -23.44 -4.05 -14.55
CA ARG A 9 -23.71 -5.39 -15.08
C ARG A 9 -25.18 -5.46 -15.43
N ASN A 10 -25.45 -5.49 -16.73
CA ASN A 10 -26.78 -5.68 -17.30
C ASN A 10 -27.07 -7.19 -17.33
N GLU A 11 -27.63 -7.73 -16.25
CA GLU A 11 -28.12 -9.12 -16.20
C GLU A 11 -29.64 -9.10 -16.39
N ASN A 12 -30.07 -9.10 -17.66
CA ASN A 12 -31.44 -9.39 -18.04
C ASN A 12 -31.60 -10.90 -18.24
N THR A 13 -32.21 -11.59 -17.29
CA THR A 13 -32.79 -12.92 -17.51
C THR A 13 -34.27 -12.88 -17.13
N PRO A 14 -35.21 -13.16 -18.04
CA PRO A 14 -36.62 -13.23 -17.72
C PRO A 14 -37.01 -14.68 -17.38
N THR A 15 -37.56 -14.91 -16.18
CA THR A 15 -38.28 -16.17 -15.91
C THR A 15 -39.53 -15.93 -15.07
N SER A 16 -40.65 -15.98 -15.80
CA SER A 16 -41.94 -16.61 -15.49
C SER A 16 -42.72 -16.31 -14.21
N GLN A 17 -43.88 -15.71 -14.47
CA GLN A 17 -45.19 -15.76 -13.82
C GLN A 17 -45.41 -16.76 -12.67
N GLY A 18 -45.89 -16.25 -11.55
CA GLY A 18 -46.52 -16.98 -10.45
C GLY A 18 -47.30 -16.05 -9.51
N ASP A 19 -48.63 -16.14 -9.60
CA ASP A 19 -49.73 -15.74 -8.70
C ASP A 19 -49.66 -14.47 -7.82
N GLU A 20 -50.60 -13.58 -8.13
CA GLU A 20 -50.90 -12.32 -7.48
C GLU A 20 -51.74 -12.52 -6.20
N HIS A 21 -51.10 -12.39 -5.03
CA HIS A 21 -51.79 -12.07 -3.77
C HIS A 21 -51.66 -10.56 -3.54
N HIS A 22 -52.72 -9.81 -3.84
CA HIS A 22 -52.79 -8.37 -3.65
C HIS A 22 -52.87 -8.01 -2.16
N ASP A 23 -51.72 -7.65 -1.59
CA ASP A 23 -51.60 -7.05 -0.27
C ASP A 23 -51.84 -5.52 -0.39
N PRO A 24 -52.73 -4.90 0.40
CA PRO A 24 -53.09 -3.49 0.25
C PRO A 24 -51.93 -2.57 0.67
N LEU A 25 -51.24 -2.05 -0.36
CA LEU A 25 -50.56 -0.76 -0.46
C LEU A 25 -50.18 -0.08 0.88
N SER A 26 -49.21 -0.68 1.59
CA SER A 26 -48.49 0.00 2.65
C SER A 26 -47.66 1.14 2.03
N ARG A 27 -48.18 2.38 2.13
CA ARG A 27 -47.50 3.60 1.70
C ARG A 27 -46.22 3.79 2.53
N ARG A 28 -45.12 3.17 2.10
CA ARG A 28 -43.79 3.45 2.67
C ARG A 28 -43.49 4.92 2.46
N ALA A 29 -43.28 5.64 3.56
CA ALA A 29 -42.79 6.99 3.53
C ALA A 29 -41.45 7.04 2.74
N PRO A 30 -41.23 8.07 1.90
CA PRO A 30 -39.99 8.20 1.14
C PRO A 30 -38.80 8.24 2.12
N SER A 31 -37.82 7.36 1.89
CA SER A 31 -36.60 7.35 2.68
C SER A 31 -35.88 8.69 2.54
N PRO A 32 -35.36 9.28 3.64
CA PRO A 32 -34.62 10.52 3.55
C PRO A 32 -33.40 10.34 2.62
N PRO A 33 -33.01 11.38 1.87
CA PRO A 33 -31.87 11.30 0.97
C PRO A 33 -30.61 10.94 1.76
N ILE A 34 -29.88 9.93 1.28
CA ILE A 34 -28.58 9.55 1.83
C ILE A 34 -27.61 10.69 1.51
N VAL A 35 -27.34 11.54 2.50
CA VAL A 35 -26.30 12.58 2.38
C VAL A 35 -24.94 11.90 2.54
N ALA A 36 -24.19 11.81 1.45
CA ALA A 36 -22.82 11.30 1.51
C ALA A 36 -22.00 12.18 2.48
N PRO A 37 -21.24 11.59 3.42
CA PRO A 37 -20.43 12.36 4.36
C PRO A 37 -19.45 13.24 3.58
N HIS A 38 -19.59 14.55 3.75
CA HIS A 38 -18.66 15.50 3.16
C HIS A 38 -17.28 15.27 3.78
N LEU A 39 -16.33 14.82 2.98
CA LEU A 39 -14.93 14.77 3.38
C LEU A 39 -14.45 16.22 3.51
N THR A 40 -14.47 16.74 4.73
CA THR A 40 -14.06 18.10 5.10
C THR A 40 -12.57 18.32 4.92
N HIS A 41 -11.78 17.25 4.83
CA HIS A 41 -10.34 17.34 4.62
C HIS A 41 -10.02 17.28 3.13
N LYS A 42 -9.30 18.31 2.65
CA LYS A 42 -8.65 18.28 1.33
C LYS A 42 -7.83 17.01 1.23
N CYS A 43 -8.23 16.11 0.34
CA CYS A 43 -7.43 14.94 0.05
C CYS A 43 -6.37 15.32 -0.97
N THR A 44 -5.13 15.47 -0.50
CA THR A 44 -3.99 15.66 -1.40
C THR A 44 -3.73 14.34 -2.10
N THR A 45 -3.83 14.35 -3.44
CA THR A 45 -3.47 13.22 -4.28
C THR A 45 -2.07 13.47 -4.85
N TYR A 46 -1.20 12.47 -4.81
CA TYR A 46 0.15 12.53 -5.37
C TYR A 46 0.28 11.59 -6.56
N GLU A 47 1.02 12.01 -7.57
CA GLU A 47 1.35 11.16 -8.72
C GLU A 47 2.64 10.40 -8.44
N VAL A 48 2.66 9.11 -8.77
CA VAL A 48 3.84 8.26 -8.64
C VAL A 48 4.06 7.57 -9.98
N ASN A 49 5.19 7.84 -10.61
CA ASN A 49 5.61 7.13 -11.82
C ASN A 49 6.14 5.75 -11.44
N VAL A 50 5.66 4.73 -12.14
CA VAL A 50 6.01 3.33 -11.91
C VAL A 50 6.47 2.68 -13.20
N GLU A 51 7.21 1.57 -13.05
CA GLU A 51 7.57 0.69 -14.16
C GLU A 51 6.32 0.25 -14.96
N ASP A 52 6.53 -0.05 -16.25
CA ASP A 52 5.44 -0.40 -17.18
C ASP A 52 4.77 -1.74 -16.88
N THR A 53 5.53 -2.69 -16.34
CA THR A 53 5.05 -4.04 -16.06
C THR A 53 5.08 -4.27 -14.56
N PRO A 54 3.95 -4.58 -13.91
CA PRO A 54 3.95 -4.92 -12.50
C PRO A 54 4.63 -6.27 -12.28
N ARG A 55 5.28 -6.44 -11.13
CA ARG A 55 5.75 -7.76 -10.69
C ARG A 55 4.57 -8.53 -10.10
N SER A 56 4.16 -9.60 -10.77
CA SER A 56 3.14 -10.51 -10.26
C SER A 56 3.74 -11.53 -9.31
N THR A 57 3.22 -11.58 -8.08
CA THR A 57 3.58 -12.64 -7.12
C THR A 57 2.44 -13.65 -7.07
N ARG A 58 2.68 -14.87 -7.59
CA ARG A 58 1.69 -15.95 -7.53
C ARG A 58 1.76 -16.62 -6.16
N GLY A 59 0.92 -16.19 -5.24
CA GLY A 59 0.75 -16.89 -3.97
C GLY A 59 0.16 -18.29 -4.19
N LYS A 60 0.63 -19.30 -3.43
CA LYS A 60 0.03 -20.65 -3.41
C LYS A 60 -1.47 -20.56 -3.08
N GLY A 61 -2.33 -20.58 -4.10
CA GLY A 61 -3.79 -20.53 -3.96
C GLY A 61 -4.40 -19.16 -3.64
N LYS A 62 -3.64 -18.06 -3.70
CA LYS A 62 -4.18 -16.70 -3.49
C LYS A 62 -4.40 -15.98 -4.82
N ARG A 63 -5.30 -14.99 -4.83
CA ARG A 63 -5.46 -14.07 -5.96
C ARG A 63 -4.10 -13.47 -6.31
N GLU A 64 -3.85 -13.31 -7.61
CA GLU A 64 -2.63 -12.67 -8.12
C GLU A 64 -2.49 -11.26 -7.53
N GLU A 65 -1.36 -11.01 -6.89
CA GLU A 65 -1.01 -9.70 -6.33
C GLU A 65 -0.02 -9.00 -7.27
N HIS A 66 -0.39 -7.80 -7.72
CA HIS A 66 0.45 -6.97 -8.57
C HIS A 66 1.23 -5.98 -7.72
N THR A 67 2.55 -6.01 -7.84
CA THR A 67 3.45 -5.04 -7.18
C THR A 67 4.05 -4.12 -8.23
N TRP A 68 3.66 -2.84 -8.19
CA TRP A 68 4.24 -1.80 -9.02
C TRP A 68 5.51 -1.27 -8.37
N ILE A 69 6.56 -1.01 -9.16
CA ILE A 69 7.83 -0.49 -8.68
C ILE A 69 7.89 1.01 -9.02
N ALA A 70 8.11 1.86 -8.02
CA ALA A 70 8.31 3.29 -8.25
C ALA A 70 9.60 3.51 -9.07
N GLN A 71 9.50 4.27 -10.15
CA GLN A 71 10.60 4.56 -11.08
C GLN A 71 11.26 5.91 -10.80
N ASP A 72 10.47 6.90 -10.39
CA ASP A 72 10.94 8.24 -10.07
C ASP A 72 10.64 8.61 -8.62
N GLU A 73 11.47 9.49 -8.06
CA GLU A 73 11.22 10.05 -6.73
C GLU A 73 9.91 10.88 -6.75
N PRO A 74 8.94 10.55 -5.86
CA PRO A 74 7.70 11.30 -5.80
C PRO A 74 7.92 12.69 -5.20
N ILE A 75 7.10 13.67 -5.63
CA ILE A 75 7.13 15.07 -5.15
C ILE A 75 7.05 15.17 -3.61
N LYS A 76 6.41 14.19 -2.98
CA LYS A 76 6.32 14.04 -1.53
C LYS A 76 6.62 12.60 -1.14
N SER A 77 7.33 12.43 -0.03
CA SER A 77 7.58 11.13 0.55
C SER A 77 6.26 10.37 0.78
N LEU A 78 6.26 9.10 0.42
CA LEU A 78 5.11 8.22 0.50
C LEU A 78 4.84 7.84 1.94
N THR A 79 3.64 8.10 2.44
CA THR A 79 3.25 7.78 3.83
C THR A 79 1.88 7.13 3.90
N ASN A 80 1.64 6.39 4.97
CA ASN A 80 0.33 5.79 5.23
C ASN A 80 -0.74 6.88 5.29
N GLY A 81 -1.84 6.65 4.58
CA GLY A 81 -2.96 7.58 4.49
C GLY A 81 -2.97 8.44 3.23
N HIS A 82 -1.83 8.62 2.54
CA HIS A 82 -1.81 9.34 1.26
C HIS A 82 -2.67 8.65 0.21
N ILE A 83 -3.37 9.44 -0.60
CA ILE A 83 -3.98 8.96 -1.83
C ILE A 83 -3.01 9.23 -2.97
N ILE A 84 -2.76 8.22 -3.77
CA ILE A 84 -1.82 8.30 -4.87
C ILE A 84 -2.45 7.80 -6.16
N THR A 85 -1.96 8.31 -7.28
CA THR A 85 -2.26 7.87 -8.63
C THR A 85 -0.99 7.31 -9.24
N LEU A 86 -1.00 6.02 -9.58
CA LEU A 86 0.11 5.37 -10.27
C LEU A 86 0.04 5.69 -11.76
N LYS A 87 1.15 6.12 -12.33
CA LYS A 87 1.29 6.39 -13.77
C LYS A 87 2.43 5.59 -14.38
N SER A 88 2.24 5.11 -15.60
CA SER A 88 3.31 4.53 -16.45
C SER A 88 3.26 5.23 -17.80
N ARG A 89 4.40 5.79 -18.24
CA ARG A 89 4.52 6.54 -19.50
C ARG A 89 3.41 7.60 -19.68
N GLY A 90 3.05 8.28 -18.59
CA GLY A 90 1.98 9.30 -18.57
C GLY A 90 0.55 8.74 -18.50
N ASN A 91 0.34 7.43 -18.64
CA ASN A 91 -0.98 6.80 -18.53
C ASN A 91 -1.29 6.43 -17.08
N VAL A 92 -2.51 6.74 -16.63
CA VAL A 92 -2.99 6.36 -15.30
C VAL A 92 -3.28 4.86 -15.29
N ILE A 93 -2.60 4.13 -14.40
CA ILE A 93 -2.82 2.70 -14.19
C ILE A 93 -3.94 2.50 -13.16
N CYS A 94 -3.77 3.08 -11.98
CA CYS A 94 -4.73 2.98 -10.89
C CYS A 94 -4.56 4.13 -9.89
N SER A 95 -5.53 4.28 -9.00
CA SER A 95 -5.44 5.17 -7.85
C SER A 95 -5.85 4.43 -6.59
N GLY A 96 -5.27 4.82 -5.46
CA GLY A 96 -5.57 4.18 -4.19
C GLY A 96 -4.95 4.91 -3.01
N ARG A 97 -5.39 4.53 -1.81
CA ARG A 97 -4.85 5.01 -0.55
C ARG A 97 -3.74 4.07 -0.06
N ILE A 98 -2.58 4.62 0.27
CA ILE A 98 -1.52 3.88 0.96
C ILE A 98 -2.07 3.49 2.34
N SER A 99 -2.20 2.19 2.58
CA SER A 99 -2.82 1.68 3.80
C SER A 99 -1.78 1.22 4.81
N VAL A 100 -0.95 0.26 4.41
CA VAL A 100 -0.06 -0.46 5.32
C VAL A 100 1.17 -0.98 4.57
N ILE A 101 2.31 -1.00 5.26
CA ILE A 101 3.52 -1.71 4.81
C ILE A 101 3.28 -3.22 4.90
N THR A 102 3.43 -3.92 3.79
CA THR A 102 3.25 -5.38 3.66
C THR A 102 4.57 -6.14 3.65
N ASP A 103 5.65 -5.47 3.26
CA ASP A 103 7.00 -6.04 3.18
C ASP A 103 8.08 -4.97 3.33
N ILE A 104 9.22 -5.34 3.91
CA ILE A 104 10.40 -4.48 4.07
C ILE A 104 11.63 -5.34 3.74
N THR A 105 12.44 -4.87 2.79
CA THR A 105 13.77 -5.40 2.50
C THR A 105 14.82 -4.36 2.90
N LYS A 106 16.11 -4.63 2.68
CA LYS A 106 17.16 -3.66 3.01
C LYS A 106 16.93 -2.31 2.36
N HIS A 107 16.56 -2.28 1.07
CA HIS A 107 16.49 -1.04 0.31
C HIS A 107 15.07 -0.61 -0.09
N TRP A 108 14.07 -1.47 0.11
CA TRP A 108 12.73 -1.25 -0.40
C TRP A 108 11.66 -1.49 0.65
N VAL A 109 10.56 -0.76 0.49
CA VAL A 109 9.34 -0.91 1.27
C VAL A 109 8.21 -1.19 0.31
N THR A 110 7.43 -2.23 0.59
CA THR A 110 6.22 -2.54 -0.18
C THR A 110 5.00 -2.15 0.64
N MET A 111 4.10 -1.38 0.05
CA MET A 111 2.90 -0.84 0.67
C MET A 111 1.65 -1.30 -0.08
N LEU A 112 0.61 -1.66 0.66
CA LEU A 112 -0.71 -1.99 0.10
C LEU A 112 -1.49 -0.72 -0.26
N LEU A 113 -2.02 -0.69 -1.48
CA LEU A 113 -2.97 0.31 -1.94
C LEU A 113 -4.41 -0.20 -1.79
N THR A 114 -5.27 0.60 -1.17
CA THR A 114 -6.70 0.30 -0.96
C THR A 114 -7.60 1.30 -1.66
N GLY A 115 -8.87 0.95 -1.87
CA GLY A 115 -9.85 1.81 -2.53
C GLY A 115 -9.82 1.78 -4.07
N GLY A 116 -8.80 1.14 -4.66
CA GLY A 116 -8.77 0.85 -6.10
C GLY A 116 -9.57 -0.40 -6.48
N PRO A 117 -9.85 -0.61 -7.79
CA PRO A 117 -10.63 -1.76 -8.28
C PRO A 117 -9.93 -3.12 -8.09
N ARG A 118 -8.60 -3.10 -7.87
CA ARG A 118 -7.78 -4.29 -7.65
C ARG A 118 -6.87 -4.06 -6.45
N ARG A 119 -6.53 -5.14 -5.74
CA ARG A 119 -5.45 -5.11 -4.74
C ARG A 119 -4.14 -4.89 -5.49
N ALA A 120 -3.50 -3.76 -5.22
CA ALA A 120 -2.22 -3.39 -5.79
C ALA A 120 -1.26 -3.09 -4.65
N ASN A 121 -0.01 -3.46 -4.82
CA ASN A 121 1.07 -3.03 -3.95
C ASN A 121 1.94 -2.01 -4.71
N LEU A 122 2.51 -1.07 -3.97
CA LEU A 122 3.55 -0.17 -4.45
C LEU A 122 4.83 -0.49 -3.69
N ARG A 123 5.89 -0.84 -4.41
CA ARG A 123 7.24 -0.95 -3.86
C ARG A 123 8.02 0.32 -4.20
N ALA A 124 8.59 0.94 -3.17
CA ALA A 124 9.39 2.15 -3.32
C ALA A 124 10.68 2.04 -2.50
N PRO A 125 11.76 2.72 -2.91
CA PRO A 125 12.97 2.86 -2.12
C PRO A 125 12.67 3.48 -0.76
N ILE A 126 13.43 3.07 0.25
CA ILE A 126 13.30 3.60 1.62
C ILE A 126 13.40 5.12 1.70
N PRO A 127 14.33 5.81 1.00
CA PRO A 127 14.43 7.27 1.05
C PRO A 127 13.17 7.99 0.55
N TRP A 128 12.39 7.36 -0.33
CA TRP A 128 11.15 7.93 -0.87
C TRP A 128 9.95 7.70 0.06
N CYS A 129 10.14 6.99 1.17
CA CYS A 129 9.07 6.62 2.09
C CYS A 129 9.21 7.36 3.44
N HIS A 130 8.10 7.90 3.93
CA HIS A 130 8.00 8.39 5.30
C HIS A 130 7.54 7.26 6.22
N LEU A 131 8.50 6.50 6.73
CA LEU A 131 8.28 5.40 7.66
C LEU A 131 7.88 5.91 9.05
N THR A 132 6.99 5.19 9.75
CA THR A 132 6.68 5.53 11.15
C THR A 132 7.89 5.30 12.05
N LYS A 133 7.93 5.90 13.24
CA LYS A 133 9.02 5.68 14.21
C LYS A 133 9.30 4.20 14.46
N LEU A 134 8.24 3.39 14.59
CA LEU A 134 8.37 1.96 14.83
C LEU A 134 8.91 1.20 13.61
N ASP A 135 8.47 1.56 12.40
CA ASP A 135 8.95 0.94 11.16
C ASP A 135 10.44 1.28 10.93
N ARG A 136 10.85 2.54 11.14
CA ARG A 136 12.25 2.99 11.06
C ARG A 136 13.13 2.25 12.07
N PHE A 137 12.67 2.18 13.31
CA PHE A 137 13.37 1.47 14.37
C PHE A 137 13.54 -0.02 14.03
N ALA A 138 12.47 -0.69 13.61
CA ALA A 138 12.50 -2.09 13.20
C ALA A 138 13.47 -2.33 12.04
N HIS A 139 13.44 -1.47 11.02
CA HIS A 139 14.38 -1.54 9.90
C HIS A 139 15.83 -1.37 10.36
N THR A 140 16.11 -0.36 11.20
CA THR A 140 17.46 -0.08 11.71
C THR A 140 18.06 -1.27 12.43
N ILE A 141 17.34 -1.85 13.41
CA ILE A 141 17.89 -2.94 14.24
C ILE A 141 17.96 -4.28 13.51
N HIS A 142 17.16 -4.46 12.44
CA HIS A 142 17.12 -5.70 11.68
C HIS A 142 17.82 -5.61 10.33
N TYR A 143 18.39 -4.45 9.96
CA TYR A 143 18.94 -4.19 8.62
C TYR A 143 19.84 -5.30 8.10
N ALA A 144 20.82 -5.72 8.90
CA ALA A 144 21.78 -6.76 8.52
C ALA A 144 21.14 -8.13 8.23
N ASN A 145 19.92 -8.38 8.75
CA ASN A 145 19.16 -9.61 8.57
C ASN A 145 18.01 -9.47 7.55
N LEU A 146 17.81 -8.28 6.96
CA LEU A 146 16.81 -8.10 5.92
C LEU A 146 17.32 -8.66 4.58
N PRO A 147 16.43 -9.13 3.70
CA PRO A 147 16.75 -9.53 2.34
C PRO A 147 17.46 -8.41 1.60
N ASP A 148 18.56 -8.78 0.95
CA ASP A 148 19.33 -7.90 0.09
C ASP A 148 18.66 -7.71 -1.29
N ASN A 149 17.82 -8.67 -1.69
CA ASN A 149 17.08 -8.63 -2.93
C ASN A 149 15.67 -8.01 -2.75
N PRO A 150 15.25 -7.09 -3.63
CA PRO A 150 16.01 -6.56 -4.78
C PRO A 150 17.12 -5.58 -4.37
N PRO A 151 18.16 -5.41 -5.21
CA PRO A 151 19.27 -4.47 -4.96
C PRO A 151 18.75 -3.02 -4.87
N PRO A 152 19.56 -2.07 -4.38
CA PRO A 152 19.19 -0.66 -4.34
C PRO A 152 18.67 -0.16 -5.70
N HIS A 153 17.74 0.80 -5.67
CA HIS A 153 17.28 1.48 -6.89
C HIS A 153 18.46 2.16 -7.60
N ASP A 154 18.45 2.19 -8.94
CA ASP A 154 19.57 2.65 -9.77
C ASP A 154 20.12 4.03 -9.37
N VAL A 155 19.23 4.97 -9.02
CA VAL A 155 19.57 6.32 -8.48
C VAL A 155 20.50 6.28 -7.24
N PHE A 156 20.50 5.18 -6.49
CA PHE A 156 21.36 4.98 -5.32
C PHE A 156 22.49 3.97 -5.55
N ALA A 157 22.47 3.20 -6.64
CA ALA A 157 23.39 2.09 -6.86
C ALA A 157 24.87 2.51 -6.92
N GLU A 158 25.14 3.73 -7.37
CA GLU A 158 26.51 4.27 -7.50
C GLU A 158 27.00 4.99 -6.23
N ARG A 159 26.16 5.10 -5.18
CA ARG A 159 26.55 5.81 -3.96
C ARG A 159 27.51 4.98 -3.11
N PRO A 160 28.62 5.56 -2.59
CA PRO A 160 29.57 4.84 -1.73
C PRO A 160 28.93 4.17 -0.52
N ASP A 161 27.93 4.80 0.09
CA ASP A 161 27.25 4.30 1.28
C ASP A 161 26.54 2.94 1.04
N PHE A 162 26.25 2.60 -0.22
CA PHE A 162 25.59 1.36 -0.61
C PHE A 162 26.58 0.24 -0.99
N THR A 163 27.88 0.49 -0.92
CA THR A 163 28.92 -0.49 -1.30
C THR A 163 29.11 -1.60 -0.28
N ASN A 164 28.88 -1.32 1.01
CA ASN A 164 28.94 -2.33 2.08
C ASN A 164 27.53 -2.85 2.43
N PRO A 165 27.18 -4.11 2.11
CA PRO A 165 25.84 -4.64 2.38
C PRO A 165 25.55 -4.84 3.88
N HIS A 166 26.56 -4.75 4.75
CA HIS A 166 26.39 -4.88 6.20
C HIS A 166 26.15 -3.56 6.92
N ASP A 167 26.54 -2.44 6.30
CA ASP A 167 26.32 -1.12 6.85
C ASP A 167 24.96 -0.61 6.39
N ASN A 168 24.20 -0.05 7.32
CA ASN A 168 22.92 0.56 7.01
C ASN A 168 23.16 1.97 6.44
N PRO A 169 22.93 2.23 5.13
CA PRO A 169 23.14 3.56 4.55
C PRO A 169 22.03 4.54 4.94
N TYR A 170 21.00 4.08 5.65
CA TYR A 170 19.87 4.88 6.06
C TYR A 170 20.05 5.30 7.51
N GLU A 171 20.27 6.60 7.70
CA GLU A 171 20.26 7.22 9.02
C GLU A 171 18.83 7.60 9.39
N PHE A 172 18.37 7.14 10.54
CA PHE A 172 17.10 7.56 11.12
C PHE A 172 17.35 8.22 12.47
N ASP A 173 16.82 9.41 12.65
CA ASP A 173 16.83 10.09 13.95
C ASP A 173 15.97 9.31 14.95
N LEU A 174 16.63 8.49 15.77
CA LEU A 174 16.02 7.72 16.85
C LEU A 174 16.47 8.33 18.18
N ASP A 175 15.52 8.82 18.97
CA ASP A 175 15.80 9.30 20.32
C ASP A 175 16.20 8.09 21.19
N PRO A 176 17.42 8.04 21.76
CA PRO A 176 17.85 6.97 22.65
C PRO A 176 16.88 6.71 23.80
N ARG A 177 16.17 7.74 24.28
CA ARG A 177 15.19 7.66 25.38
C ARG A 177 13.92 6.91 24.98
N GLU A 178 13.60 6.86 23.69
CA GLU A 178 12.42 6.16 23.16
C GLU A 178 12.71 4.70 22.79
N THR A 179 13.98 4.30 22.67
CA THR A 179 14.38 2.98 22.16
C THR A 179 13.78 1.82 22.93
N GLN A 180 13.78 1.86 24.26
CA GLN A 180 13.19 0.82 25.11
C GLN A 180 11.70 0.64 24.82
N GLY A 181 10.95 1.74 24.73
CA GLY A 181 9.52 1.69 24.39
C GLY A 181 9.27 1.20 22.97
N LEU A 182 10.19 1.45 22.03
CA LEU A 182 10.09 0.94 20.66
C LEU A 182 10.37 -0.57 20.60
N TYR A 183 11.31 -1.11 21.38
CA TYR A 183 11.50 -2.56 21.52
C TYR A 183 10.24 -3.26 22.02
N GLU A 184 9.63 -2.73 23.09
CA GLU A 184 8.39 -3.30 23.63
C GLU A 184 7.24 -3.25 22.61
N LYS A 185 7.10 -2.11 21.92
CA LYS A 185 6.08 -1.94 20.87
C LYS A 185 6.33 -2.90 19.71
N LEU A 186 7.58 -3.13 19.32
CA LEU A 186 7.93 -4.05 18.25
C LEU A 186 7.57 -5.49 18.64
N GLY A 187 7.90 -5.92 19.86
CA GLY A 187 7.55 -7.26 20.36
C GLY A 187 6.05 -7.53 20.41
N ARG A 188 5.23 -6.49 20.64
CA ARG A 188 3.76 -6.58 20.62
C ARG A 188 3.16 -6.45 19.21
N ASN A 189 3.91 -5.94 18.24
CA ASN A 189 3.43 -5.70 16.88
C ASN A 189 3.55 -6.95 16.01
N GLN A 190 2.55 -7.83 16.09
CA GLN A 190 2.50 -9.07 15.32
C GLN A 190 2.66 -8.88 13.81
N ARG A 191 2.19 -7.75 13.26
CA ARG A 191 2.33 -7.45 11.83
C ARG A 191 3.80 -7.30 11.44
N LEU A 192 4.53 -6.43 12.14
CA LEU A 192 5.93 -6.17 11.85
C LEU A 192 6.80 -7.40 12.12
N THR A 193 6.58 -8.09 13.23
CA THR A 193 7.26 -9.37 13.50
C THR A 193 7.01 -10.38 12.38
N GLY A 194 5.76 -10.47 11.90
CA GLY A 194 5.41 -11.34 10.78
C GLY A 194 6.08 -10.94 9.46
N ILE A 195 6.25 -9.63 9.19
CA ILE A 195 7.00 -9.13 8.03
C ILE A 195 8.46 -9.56 8.15
N LEU A 196 9.11 -9.20 9.26
CA LEU A 196 10.52 -9.49 9.50
C LEU A 196 10.85 -10.99 9.46
N ASN A 197 9.94 -11.84 9.93
CA ASN A 197 10.14 -13.29 9.88
C ASN A 197 10.01 -13.86 8.46
N ARG A 198 9.02 -13.40 7.66
CA ARG A 198 8.90 -13.83 6.25
C ARG A 198 10.11 -13.42 5.42
N SER A 199 10.68 -12.26 5.74
CA SER A 199 11.90 -11.77 5.11
C SER A 199 13.08 -12.74 5.34
N LYS A 200 13.20 -13.34 6.53
CA LYS A 200 14.24 -14.34 6.83
C LYS A 200 14.07 -15.66 6.07
N GLU A 201 12.84 -16.06 5.79
CA GLU A 201 12.54 -17.31 5.05
C GLU A 201 12.85 -17.22 3.55
N SER A 202 13.08 -16.01 3.04
CA SER A 202 13.37 -15.76 1.62
C SER A 202 14.88 -15.71 1.30
N MET A 203 15.74 -15.91 2.31
CA MET A 203 17.20 -16.04 2.19
C MET A 203 17.59 -17.51 2.03
#